data_AF-A0A353ZRR5-F1
#
_entry.id   AF-A0A353ZRR5-F1
#
_cell.length_a   1.000
_cell.length_b   1.000
_cell.length_c   1.000
_cell.angle_alpha   90.00
_cell.angle_beta   90.00
_cell.angle_gamma   90.00
#
_symmetry.space_group_name_H-M   'P 1'
#
loop_
_entity.id
_entity.type
_entity.pdbx_description
1 polymer ?
#
loop_
_entity_poly.entity_id
_entity_poly.type
_entity_poly.pdbx_seq_one_letter_code
_entity_poly.pdbx_strand_id
1 'polypeptide(L)' 'QVVSVSGDGGLSMLLGELITVAAHKLPVKVVLFNNSTLGMVKLEMLVDGL' A
#
# COMPACT_ATOMS: atom_id res chain seq x y z
N GLN A 1 -17.72 -7.56 -4.35
CA GLN A 1 -16.29 -7.95 -4.39
C GLN A 1 -15.48 -6.78 -3.85
N VAL A 2 -14.54 -7.01 -2.93
CA VAL A 2 -13.71 -5.94 -2.35
C VAL A 2 -12.41 -5.85 -3.14
N VAL A 3 -12.06 -4.64 -3.58
CA VAL A 3 -10.80 -4.35 -4.28
C VAL A 3 -10.08 -3.24 -3.52
N SER A 4 -8.90 -3.56 -2.98
CA SER A 4 -8.01 -2.59 -2.36
C SER A 4 -7.07 -2.02 -3.41
N VAL A 5 -6.88 -0.71 -3.38
CA VAL A 5 -5.89 -0.01 -4.19
C VAL A 5 -4.84 0.54 -3.24
N SER A 6 -3.59 0.10 -3.38
CA SER A 6 -2.56 0.35 -2.38
C SER A 6 -1.22 0.71 -3.04
N GLY A 7 -0.48 1.62 -2.42
CA GLY A 7 0.92 1.89 -2.75
C GLY A 7 1.86 0.92 -2.01
N ASP A 8 3.10 0.79 -2.47
CA ASP A 8 4.13 -0.05 -1.86
C ASP A 8 4.47 0.34 -0.42
N GLY A 9 4.57 1.63 -0.12
CA GLY A 9 4.80 2.11 1.25
C GLY A 9 3.69 1.72 2.22
N GLY A 10 2.43 2.03 1.87
CA GLY A 10 1.28 1.75 2.74
C GLY A 10 1.03 0.25 2.93
N LEU A 11 1.21 -0.56 1.87
CA LEU A 11 1.07 -2.00 1.97
C LEU A 11 2.19 -2.63 2.82
N SER A 12 3.43 -2.17 2.67
CA SER A 12 4.57 -2.74 3.42
C SER A 12 4.52 -2.45 4.91
N MET A 13 3.95 -1.31 5.33
CA MET A 13 3.72 -1.00 6.74
C MET A 13 2.84 -2.03 7.46
N LEU A 14 1.93 -2.71 6.74
CA LEU A 14 0.97 -3.68 7.30
C LEU A 14 0.96 -5.01 6.52
N LEU A 15 2.09 -5.40 5.93
CA LEU A 15 2.22 -6.61 5.11
C LEU A 15 1.79 -7.90 5.85
N GLY A 16 1.93 -7.92 7.18
CA GLY A 16 1.50 -9.04 8.03
C GLY A 16 0.00 -9.34 7.97
N GLU A 17 -0.85 -8.35 7.69
CA GLU A 17 -2.31 -8.55 7.60
C GLU A 17 -2.75 -9.38 6.39
N LEU A 18 -1.88 -9.60 5.41
CA LEU A 18 -2.14 -10.56 4.34
C LEU A 18 -2.26 -12.00 4.88
N ILE A 19 -1.65 -12.30 6.03
CA ILE A 19 -1.83 -13.58 6.72
C ILE A 19 -3.27 -13.72 7.20
N THR A 20 -3.86 -12.65 7.75
CA THR A 20 -5.27 -12.62 8.17
C THR A 20 -6.20 -12.87 6.98
N VAL A 21 -5.93 -12.23 5.84
CA VAL A 21 -6.68 -12.45 4.58
C VAL A 21 -6.62 -13.92 4.15
N ALA A 22 -5.44 -14.54 4.20
CA ALA A 22 -5.26 -15.93 3.87
C ALA A 22 -5.95 -16.89 4.87
N ALA A 23 -5.78 -16.64 6.18
CA ALA A 23 -6.33 -17.47 7.25
C ALA A 23 -7.87 -17.55 7.21
N HIS A 24 -8.52 -16.40 6.94
CA HIS A 24 -9.97 -16.31 6.86
C HIS A 24 -10.53 -16.50 5.44
N LYS A 25 -9.67 -16.80 4.46
CA LYS A 25 -10.05 -16.96 3.04
C LYS A 25 -10.88 -15.78 2.52
N LEU A 26 -10.49 -14.57 2.89
CA LEU A 26 -11.26 -13.37 2.55
C LEU A 26 -11.16 -13.10 1.04
N PRO A 27 -12.29 -12.87 0.34
CA PRO A 27 -12.31 -12.67 -1.11
C PRO A 27 -11.95 -11.22 -1.49
N VAL A 28 -10.71 -10.83 -1.20
CA VAL A 28 -10.17 -9.49 -1.47
C VAL A 28 -9.20 -9.53 -2.64
N LYS A 29 -9.30 -8.55 -3.55
CA LYS A 29 -8.30 -8.32 -4.60
C LYS A 29 -7.47 -7.09 -4.24
N VAL A 30 -6.15 -7.21 -4.25
CA VAL A 30 -5.25 -6.07 -4.00
C VAL A 30 -4.59 -5.68 -5.31
N VAL A 31 -4.70 -4.40 -5.68
CA VAL A 31 -3.96 -3.79 -6.78
C VAL A 31 -2.85 -2.95 -6.18
N LEU A 32 -1.60 -3.36 -6.43
CA LEU A 32 -0.41 -2.72 -5.90
C LEU A 32 0.22 -1.81 -6.94
N PHE A 33 0.34 -0.53 -6.61
CA PHE A 33 1.18 0.41 -7.33
C PHE A 33 2.52 0.50 -6.61
N ASN A 34 3.58 -0.02 -7.23
CA ASN A 34 4.92 -0.01 -6.67
C ASN A 34 5.78 1.00 -7.42
N ASN A 35 6.14 2.10 -6.75
CA ASN A 35 7.14 3.05 -7.24
C ASN A 35 8.42 3.07 -6.39
N SER A 36 8.53 2.14 -5.43
CA SER A 36 9.67 1.97 -4.52
C SER A 36 10.02 3.21 -3.71
N THR A 37 9.03 4.08 -3.44
CA THR A 37 9.21 5.35 -2.72
C THR A 37 7.96 5.72 -1.93
N LEU A 38 8.12 6.56 -0.90
CA LEU A 38 6.98 7.25 -0.28
C LEU A 38 6.56 8.44 -1.16
N GLY A 39 5.82 8.17 -2.23
CA GLY A 39 5.53 9.16 -3.28
C GLY A 39 4.89 10.46 -2.78
N MET A 40 3.98 10.39 -1.80
CA MET A 40 3.36 11.58 -1.20
C MET A 40 4.36 12.38 -0.38
N VAL A 41 5.16 11.72 0.46
CA VAL A 41 6.21 12.37 1.26
C VAL A 41 7.25 13.04 0.35
N LYS A 42 7.65 12.37 -0.73
CA LYS A 42 8.55 12.93 -1.73
C LYS A 42 7.96 14.18 -2.39
N LEU A 43 6.66 14.18 -2.67
CA LEU A 43 5.97 15.35 -3.24
C LEU A 43 5.91 16.49 -2.24
N GLU A 44 5.60 16.21 -0.98
CA GLU A 44 5.60 17.20 0.11
C GLU A 44 6.98 17.85 0.25
N MET A 45 8.07 17.07 0.27
CA MET A 45 9.44 17.61 0.29
C MET A 45 9.72 18.53 -0.91
N LEU A 46 9.31 18.13 -2.12
CA LEU A 46 9.47 18.95 -3.32
C LEU A 46 8.68 20.26 -3.26
N VAL A 47 7.46 20.24 -2.71
CA VAL A 47 6.62 21.43 -2.51
C VAL A 47 7.20 22.35 -1.45
N ASP A 48 7.77 21.79 -0.39
CA ASP A 48 8.46 22.51 0.68
C ASP A 48 9.84 23.06 0.26
N GLY A 49 10.30 22.72 -0.96
CA GLY A 49 11.56 23.19 -1.53
C GLY A 49 12.80 22.49 -0.96
N LEU A 50 12.64 21.28 -0.41
CA LEU A 50 13.69 20.41 0.13
C LEU A 50 14.20 19.38 -0.90
#